data_AF-A0A917SRV5-F1
#
_entry.id   AF-A0A917SRV5-F1
#
_cell.length_a   1.000
_cell.length_b   1.000
_cell.length_c   1.000
_cell.angle_alpha   90.00
_cell.angle_beta   90.00
_cell.angle_gamma   90.00
#
_symmetry.space_group_name_H-M   'P 1'
#
loop_
_entity.id
_entity.type
_entity.pdbx_description
1 polymer ?
#
loop_
_entity_poly.entity_id
_entity_poly.type
_entity_poly.pdbx_seq_one_letter_code
_entity_poly.pdbx_strand_id
1 'polypeptide(L)'
;MPWFRMHSESTVRHLALLGGFRRSGRWAVPEHLVVVAAVGGADVDLAGSVLPPLVTVTKVSLVGGTRLTVPAGVPVEVHGFSVFGRVDDSAAPRDVPAGAPRILVRSYGLAGGLRVVRAADGVDVPGGPAPTTDDRPV
;
A
#
# COMPACT_ATOMS: atom_id res chain seq x y z
N MET A 1 22.23 -23.96 -18.22
CA MET A 1 21.02 -23.17 -18.53
C MET A 1 20.35 -22.84 -17.20
N PRO A 2 20.27 -21.56 -16.75
CA PRO A 2 19.61 -21.26 -15.51
C PRO A 2 18.10 -21.41 -15.73
N TRP A 3 17.51 -22.25 -14.91
CA TRP A 3 16.13 -22.64 -14.85
C TRP A 3 15.24 -21.42 -14.53
N PHE A 4 14.04 -21.43 -15.11
CA PHE A 4 12.95 -20.49 -14.87
C PHE A 4 12.80 -20.17 -13.38
N ARG A 5 12.99 -18.90 -13.00
CA ARG A 5 12.39 -18.38 -11.78
C ARG A 5 10.88 -18.39 -12.02
N MET A 6 10.18 -19.41 -11.54
CA MET A 6 8.72 -19.39 -11.46
C MET A 6 8.36 -18.08 -10.76
N HIS A 7 7.60 -17.23 -11.45
CA HIS A 7 6.86 -16.15 -10.80
C HIS A 7 5.84 -16.87 -9.93
N SER A 8 6.23 -17.22 -8.70
CA SER A 8 5.28 -17.77 -7.75
C SER A 8 4.33 -16.63 -7.44
N GLU A 9 3.10 -16.72 -7.93
CA GLU A 9 2.02 -15.84 -7.50
C GLU A 9 1.82 -16.01 -6.00
N SER A 10 2.52 -15.19 -5.23
CA SER A 10 2.53 -15.32 -3.77
C SER A 10 1.19 -14.82 -3.25
N THR A 11 0.45 -15.71 -2.60
CA THR A 11 -0.83 -15.37 -1.96
C THR A 11 -0.70 -15.53 -0.46
N VAL A 12 -1.04 -14.47 0.29
CA VAL A 12 -1.16 -14.49 1.74
C VAL A 12 -2.61 -14.28 2.13
N ARG A 13 -3.11 -15.11 3.03
CA ARG A 13 -4.48 -15.03 3.57
C ARG A 13 -4.43 -14.88 5.09
N HIS A 14 -5.22 -13.96 5.63
CA HIS A 14 -5.35 -13.74 7.06
C HIS A 14 -6.83 -13.72 7.45
N LEU A 15 -7.20 -14.53 8.43
CA LEU A 15 -8.57 -14.67 8.93
C LEU A 15 -8.58 -14.34 10.43
N ALA A 16 -9.45 -13.43 10.85
CA ALA A 16 -9.60 -13.03 12.25
C ALA A 16 -11.08 -12.87 12.61
N LEU A 17 -11.45 -13.14 13.86
CA LEU A 17 -12.77 -12.78 14.38
C LEU A 17 -12.72 -11.37 14.99
N LEU A 18 -11.69 -11.10 15.80
CA LEU A 18 -11.42 -9.80 16.39
C LEU A 18 -9.99 -9.40 16.02
N GLY A 19 -9.79 -8.15 15.59
CA GLY A 19 -8.52 -7.64 15.09
C GLY A 19 -8.40 -7.75 13.57
N GLY A 20 -7.18 -7.90 13.08
CA GLY A 20 -6.95 -7.98 11.64
C GLY A 20 -5.48 -7.97 11.28
N PHE A 21 -5.21 -7.60 10.02
CA PHE A 21 -3.86 -7.66 9.47
C PHE A 21 -3.16 -6.32 9.61
N ARG A 22 -1.97 -6.30 10.22
CA ARG A 22 -1.12 -5.11 10.28
C ARG A 22 0.26 -5.45 9.76
N ARG A 23 0.75 -4.68 8.79
CA ARG A 23 2.12 -4.81 8.28
C ARG A 23 2.69 -3.45 7.90
N SER A 24 3.91 -3.20 8.35
CA SER A 24 4.64 -1.96 8.08
C SER A 24 6.12 -2.21 7.84
N GLY A 25 6.80 -1.20 7.29
CA GLY A 25 8.23 -1.23 7.01
C GLY A 25 8.58 -1.89 5.67
N ARG A 26 9.84 -2.31 5.52
CA ARG A 26 10.35 -2.94 4.30
C ARG A 26 10.11 -4.45 4.34
N TRP A 27 9.26 -4.94 3.46
CA TRP A 27 8.97 -6.36 3.31
C TRP A 27 8.71 -6.70 1.83
N ALA A 28 8.77 -7.99 1.50
CA ALA A 28 8.38 -8.49 0.19
C ALA A 28 6.85 -8.62 0.15
N VAL A 29 6.20 -7.79 -0.66
CA VAL A 29 4.74 -7.74 -0.74
C VAL A 29 4.26 -8.89 -1.63
N PRO A 30 3.27 -9.69 -1.19
CA PRO A 30 2.69 -10.72 -2.03
C PRO A 30 1.85 -10.07 -3.13
N GLU A 31 1.80 -10.71 -4.29
CA GLU A 31 0.90 -10.35 -5.38
C GLU A 31 -0.58 -10.34 -4.95
N HIS A 32 -0.95 -11.25 -4.05
CA HIS A 32 -2.30 -11.29 -3.47
C HIS A 32 -2.26 -11.29 -1.94
N LEU A 33 -2.85 -10.27 -1.33
CA LEU A 33 -3.09 -10.18 0.11
C LEU A 33 -4.58 -10.20 0.38
N VAL A 34 -5.08 -11.23 1.06
CA VAL A 34 -6.50 -11.36 1.42
C VAL A 34 -6.66 -11.31 2.93
N VAL A 35 -7.47 -10.37 3.42
CA VAL A 35 -7.74 -10.17 4.85
C VAL A 35 -9.24 -10.27 5.08
N VAL A 36 -9.67 -11.19 5.92
CA VAL A 36 -11.07 -11.38 6.29
C VAL A 36 -11.20 -11.24 7.80
N ALA A 37 -12.03 -10.32 8.27
CA ALA A 37 -12.20 -10.04 9.69
C ALA A 37 -13.67 -9.80 10.08
N ALA A 38 -14.17 -10.35 11.20
CA ALA A 38 -15.51 -9.95 11.65
C ALA A 38 -15.49 -8.52 12.24
N VAL A 39 -14.59 -8.25 13.19
CA VAL A 39 -14.35 -6.91 13.76
C VAL A 39 -12.86 -6.55 13.67
N GLY A 40 -12.56 -5.47 12.95
CA GLY A 40 -11.21 -4.98 12.64
C GLY A 40 -11.00 -4.90 11.13
N GLY A 41 -9.75 -4.90 10.67
CA GLY A 41 -9.49 -4.66 9.25
C GLY A 41 -8.03 -4.82 8.85
N ALA A 42 -7.57 -3.96 7.93
CA ALA A 42 -6.23 -4.07 7.38
C ALA A 42 -5.49 -2.73 7.49
N ASP A 43 -4.32 -2.71 8.11
CA ASP A 43 -3.41 -1.56 8.14
C ASP A 43 -2.09 -1.98 7.47
N VAL A 44 -1.92 -1.57 6.22
CA VAL A 44 -0.83 -2.05 5.36
C VAL A 44 -0.05 -0.85 4.86
N ASP A 45 1.24 -0.84 5.15
CA ASP A 45 2.18 0.14 4.62
C ASP A 45 3.09 -0.51 3.57
N LEU A 46 3.01 0.05 2.37
CA LEU A 46 3.74 -0.36 1.18
C LEU A 46 4.81 0.66 0.78
N ALA A 47 4.90 1.83 1.43
CA ALA A 47 5.75 2.95 1.02
C ALA A 47 7.23 2.59 0.90
N GLY A 48 7.74 1.75 1.80
CA GLY A 48 9.14 1.28 1.82
C GLY A 48 9.34 -0.15 1.31
N SER A 49 8.33 -0.74 0.68
CA SER A 49 8.30 -2.17 0.36
C SER A 49 8.71 -2.47 -1.09
N VAL A 50 9.11 -3.72 -1.36
CA VAL A 50 9.36 -4.19 -2.74
C VAL A 50 8.04 -4.69 -3.30
N LEU A 51 7.54 -4.00 -4.33
CA LEU A 51 6.27 -4.29 -4.96
C LEU A 51 6.44 -5.17 -6.22
N PRO A 52 5.67 -6.25 -6.38
CA PRO A 52 5.50 -6.91 -7.67
C PRO A 52 4.77 -6.00 -8.66
N PRO A 53 4.75 -6.34 -9.97
CA PRO A 53 4.11 -5.51 -11.01
C PRO A 53 2.63 -5.21 -10.74
N LEU A 54 1.93 -6.14 -10.09
CA LEU A 54 0.55 -5.98 -9.64
C LEU A 54 0.41 -6.53 -8.22
N VAL A 55 -0.11 -5.69 -7.33
CA VAL A 55 -0.49 -6.09 -5.97
C VAL A 55 -2.00 -5.98 -5.83
N THR A 56 -2.65 -7.05 -5.42
CA THR A 56 -4.08 -7.05 -5.09
C THR A 56 -4.28 -7.20 -3.59
N VAL A 57 -4.83 -6.17 -2.95
CA VAL A 57 -5.20 -6.19 -1.54
C VAL A 57 -6.72 -6.32 -1.43
N THR A 58 -7.20 -7.48 -0.98
CA THR A 58 -8.63 -7.74 -0.74
C THR A 58 -8.91 -7.74 0.76
N LYS A 59 -9.79 -6.85 1.21
CA LYS A 59 -10.29 -6.82 2.59
C LYS A 59 -11.79 -7.07 2.60
N VAL A 60 -12.24 -7.98 3.46
CA VAL A 60 -13.66 -8.21 3.76
C VAL A 60 -13.86 -8.10 5.26
N SER A 61 -14.72 -7.19 5.72
CA SER A 61 -15.02 -7.09 7.16
C SER A 61 -16.47 -6.71 7.49
N LEU A 62 -17.02 -7.18 8.61
CA LEU A 62 -18.33 -6.68 9.05
C LEU A 62 -18.18 -5.28 9.64
N VAL A 63 -17.30 -5.12 10.62
CA VAL A 63 -17.01 -3.82 11.26
C VAL A 63 -15.51 -3.55 11.21
N GLY A 64 -15.09 -2.45 10.61
CA GLY A 64 -13.70 -1.98 10.60
C GLY A 64 -13.22 -1.48 9.24
N GLY A 65 -12.08 -0.80 9.26
CA GLY A 65 -11.55 -0.06 8.11
C GLY A 65 -10.30 -0.68 7.49
N THR A 66 -9.95 -0.18 6.31
CA THR A 66 -8.64 -0.40 5.70
C THR A 66 -7.88 0.92 5.65
N ARG A 67 -6.66 0.91 6.15
CA ARG A 67 -5.66 1.95 5.91
C ARG A 67 -4.57 1.36 5.03
N LEU A 68 -4.34 1.98 3.88
CA LEU A 68 -3.30 1.57 2.96
C LEU A 68 -2.36 2.75 2.70
N THR A 69 -1.11 2.63 3.10
CA THR A 69 -0.07 3.59 2.73
C THR A 69 0.65 3.07 1.49
N VAL A 70 0.72 3.87 0.43
CA VAL A 70 1.37 3.50 -0.84
C VAL A 70 2.55 4.41 -1.14
N PRO A 71 3.56 3.93 -1.88
CA PRO A 71 4.61 4.80 -2.40
C PRO A 71 4.03 5.87 -3.33
N ALA A 72 4.71 7.01 -3.40
CA ALA A 72 4.41 8.00 -4.42
C ALA A 72 4.75 7.49 -5.83
N GLY A 73 4.07 8.03 -6.84
CA GLY A 73 4.18 7.55 -8.24
C GLY A 73 3.52 6.19 -8.54
N VAL A 74 2.96 5.51 -7.54
CA VAL A 74 2.27 4.23 -7.74
C VAL A 74 0.76 4.44 -7.99
N PRO A 75 0.20 3.96 -9.13
CA PRO A 75 -1.23 3.97 -9.37
C PRO A 75 -1.96 3.01 -8.42
N VAL A 76 -3.02 3.54 -7.81
CA VAL A 76 -3.93 2.78 -6.94
C VAL A 76 -5.31 2.81 -7.57
N GLU A 77 -5.86 1.63 -7.83
CA GLU A 77 -7.24 1.44 -8.25
C GLU A 77 -8.05 0.90 -7.06
N VAL A 78 -9.14 1.57 -6.74
CA VAL A 78 -9.97 1.26 -5.58
C VAL A 78 -11.31 0.71 -6.05
N HIS A 79 -11.65 -0.47 -5.56
CA HIS A 79 -12.97 -1.07 -5.71
C HIS A 79 -13.54 -1.46 -4.35
N GLY A 80 -14.86 -1.42 -4.28
CA GLY A 80 -15.62 -1.97 -3.16
C GLY A 80 -16.60 -0.96 -2.58
N PHE A 81 -17.27 -1.39 -1.54
CA PHE A 81 -18.33 -0.62 -0.91
C PHE A 81 -18.27 -0.83 0.60
N SER A 82 -18.75 0.17 1.33
CA SER A 82 -19.07 0.05 2.75
C SER A 82 -20.48 0.58 2.93
N VAL A 83 -21.35 -0.20 3.58
CA VAL A 83 -22.76 0.18 3.77
C VAL A 83 -22.85 1.43 4.67
N PHE A 84 -22.02 1.48 5.70
CA PHE A 84 -21.85 2.62 6.59
C PHE A 84 -20.38 3.06 6.60
N GLY A 85 -20.10 4.27 6.10
CA GLY A 85 -18.78 4.89 6.12
C GLY A 85 -18.39 5.53 4.79
N ARG A 86 -17.09 5.63 4.51
CA ARG A 86 -16.57 6.31 3.31
C ARG A 86 -15.45 5.52 2.67
N VAL A 87 -15.48 5.44 1.34
CA VAL A 87 -14.34 5.05 0.53
C VAL A 87 -13.68 6.34 0.07
N ASP A 88 -12.43 6.55 0.45
CA ASP A 88 -11.66 7.73 0.12
C ASP A 88 -10.53 7.34 -0.83
N ASP A 89 -10.68 7.70 -2.10
CA ASP A 89 -9.77 7.42 -3.20
C ASP A 89 -8.93 8.65 -3.60
N SER A 90 -8.91 9.68 -2.75
CA SER A 90 -8.54 11.08 -3.05
C SER A 90 -7.10 11.36 -3.47
N ALA A 91 -6.40 10.42 -4.10
CA ALA A 91 -5.26 10.77 -4.91
C ALA A 91 -5.20 9.89 -6.17
N ALA A 92 -5.52 10.52 -7.30
CA ALA A 92 -5.01 10.09 -8.59
C ALA A 92 -3.50 10.38 -8.62
N PRO A 93 -2.65 9.50 -9.18
CA PRO A 93 -1.24 9.79 -9.28
C PRO A 93 -1.01 11.01 -10.16
N ARG A 94 -0.19 11.93 -9.70
CA ARG A 94 0.46 12.93 -10.55
C ARG A 94 1.71 12.23 -11.07
N ASP A 95 1.77 11.96 -12.38
CA ASP A 95 2.92 11.35 -13.07
C ASP A 95 3.23 9.89 -12.68
N VAL A 96 2.55 8.94 -13.35
CA VAL A 96 2.87 7.51 -13.27
C VAL A 96 3.98 7.16 -14.28
N PRO A 97 5.15 6.69 -13.84
CA PRO A 97 6.17 6.19 -14.76
C PRO A 97 5.67 5.01 -15.59
N ALA A 98 6.09 4.91 -16.86
CA ALA A 98 5.79 3.74 -17.67
C ALA A 98 6.38 2.47 -17.03
N GLY A 99 5.53 1.48 -16.76
CA GLY A 99 5.92 0.24 -16.09
C GLY A 99 5.94 0.29 -14.55
N ALA A 100 5.44 1.36 -13.94
CA ALA A 100 5.28 1.42 -12.49
C ALA A 100 4.38 0.27 -11.98
N PRO A 101 4.70 -0.33 -10.80
CA PRO A 101 3.83 -1.27 -10.12
C PRO A 101 2.43 -0.72 -9.96
N ARG A 102 1.41 -1.57 -10.01
CA ARG A 102 0.01 -1.18 -9.80
C ARG A 102 -0.54 -1.81 -8.53
N ILE A 103 -1.36 -1.06 -7.81
CA ILE A 103 -2.02 -1.57 -6.62
C ILE A 103 -3.53 -1.56 -6.85
N LEU A 104 -4.14 -2.73 -6.76
CA LEU A 104 -5.58 -2.94 -6.80
C LEU A 104 -6.10 -3.19 -5.40
N VAL A 105 -6.97 -2.32 -4.89
CA VAL A 105 -7.56 -2.44 -3.57
C VAL A 105 -9.02 -2.84 -3.71
N ARG A 106 -9.41 -3.95 -3.10
CA ARG A 106 -10.79 -4.41 -3.03
C ARG A 106 -11.23 -4.42 -1.56
N SER A 107 -12.04 -3.46 -1.15
CA SER A 107 -12.46 -3.33 0.25
C SER A 107 -13.98 -3.43 0.38
N TYR A 108 -14.45 -4.48 1.04
CA TYR A 108 -15.86 -4.72 1.30
C TYR A 108 -16.14 -4.70 2.79
N GLY A 109 -17.26 -4.11 3.20
CA GLY A 109 -17.75 -4.27 4.57
C GLY A 109 -19.08 -3.62 4.89
N LEU A 110 -19.58 -3.86 6.10
CA LEU A 110 -20.83 -3.27 6.56
C LEU A 110 -20.60 -1.90 7.19
N ALA A 111 -19.74 -1.79 8.20
CA ALA A 111 -19.43 -0.53 8.87
C ALA A 111 -17.92 -0.26 8.90
N GLY A 112 -17.45 0.82 8.28
CA GLY A 112 -16.04 1.16 8.19
C GLY A 112 -15.71 1.95 6.93
N GLY A 113 -14.43 2.18 6.68
CA GLY A 113 -14.00 2.92 5.50
C GLY A 113 -12.69 2.42 4.93
N LEU A 114 -12.37 2.87 3.73
CA LEU A 114 -11.06 2.70 3.12
C LEU A 114 -10.40 4.06 3.03
N ARG A 115 -9.18 4.15 3.55
CA ARG A 115 -8.32 5.32 3.41
C ARG A 115 -7.02 4.91 2.74
N VAL A 116 -6.78 5.48 1.56
CA VAL A 116 -5.48 5.40 0.88
C VAL A 116 -4.68 6.65 1.22
N VAL A 117 -3.45 6.46 1.70
CA VAL A 117 -2.49 7.54 1.98
C VAL A 117 -1.28 7.34 1.09
N ARG A 118 -0.77 8.40 0.48
CA ARG A 118 0.52 8.36 -0.21
C ARG A 118 1.61 8.78 0.75
N ALA A 119 2.71 8.04 0.78
CA ALA A 119 3.94 8.59 1.33
C ALA A 119 4.31 9.83 0.49
N ALA A 120 4.79 10.89 1.14
CA ALA A 120 5.37 12.00 0.40
C ALA A 120 6.52 11.45 -0.46
N ASP A 121 6.56 11.85 -1.73
CA ASP A 121 7.81 11.80 -2.49
C ASP A 121 8.91 12.40 -1.61
N GLY A 122 10.12 11.84 -1.64
CA GLY A 122 11.29 12.46 -1.02
C GLY A 122 11.65 13.78 -1.68
N VAL A 123 10.76 14.77 -1.62
CA VAL A 123 11.01 16.15 -2.00
C VAL A 123 11.80 16.76 -0.86
N ASP A 124 13.06 17.05 -1.18
CA ASP A 124 13.94 17.98 -0.49
C ASP A 124 13.12 19.17 0.02
N VAL A 125 13.18 19.42 1.33
CA VAL A 125 12.51 20.57 1.96
C VAL A 125 13.19 21.82 1.40
N PRO A 126 12.50 22.73 0.68
CA PRO A 126 13.10 24.01 0.32
C PRO A 126 13.37 24.78 1.61
N GLY A 127 14.63 24.76 2.07
CA GLY A 127 15.02 25.32 3.36
C GLY A 127 16.09 24.55 4.15
N GLY A 128 16.64 23.44 3.63
CA GLY A 128 17.89 22.91 4.17
C GLY A 128 19.03 23.91 3.98
N PRO A 129 19.93 24.14 4.97
CA PRO A 129 21.04 25.06 4.79
C PRO A 129 21.87 24.63 3.58
N ALA A 130 22.23 25.60 2.74
CA ALA A 130 23.07 25.38 1.56
C ALA A 130 24.27 24.50 1.94
N PRO A 131 24.69 23.55 1.09
CA PRO A 131 25.88 22.77 1.36
C PRO A 131 27.05 23.75 1.50
N THR A 132 27.55 23.90 2.73
CA THR A 132 28.77 24.66 2.99
C THR A 132 29.86 23.99 2.18
N THR A 133 30.20 24.65 1.07
CA THR A 133 31.37 24.34 0.29
C THR A 133 32.58 24.72 1.13
N ASP A 134 33.56 23.83 1.10
CA ASP A 134 34.95 24.02 1.49
C ASP A 134 35.31 23.72 2.95
N ASP A 135 36.03 22.61 3.12
CA ASP A 135 37.39 22.74 3.66
C ASP A 135 38.25 21.60 3.11
N ARG A 136 39.09 21.93 2.12
CA ARG A 136 40.21 21.07 1.71
C ARG A 136 41.31 21.12 2.78
N PRO A 137 42.09 20.05 2.94
CA PRO A 137 43.20 20.05 3.88
C PRO A 137 44.35 20.90 3.30
N VAL A 138 44.88 21.81 4.12
CA VAL A 138 46.23 22.38 3.99
C VAL A 138 46.98 22.24 5.30
#